data_AF-A0A933YX54-F1
#
_entry.id   AF-A0A933YX54-F1
#
_cell.length_a   1.000
_cell.length_b   1.000
_cell.length_c   1.000
_cell.angle_alpha   90.00
_cell.angle_beta   90.00
_cell.angle_gamma   90.00
#
_symmetry.space_group_name_H-M   'P 1'
#
loop_
_entity.id
_entity.type
_entity.pdbx_description
1 polymer ?
#
loop_
_entity_poly.entity_id
_entity_poly.type
_entity_poly.pdbx_seq_one_letter_code
_entity_poly.pdbx_strand_id
1 'polypeptide(L)'
;MTTQIRDYLPLLREAIIEARAAGLGAEVDDLEQTCFSAFTTSSEMLQEHGLAIRCFLKSTGRALPLSTKKKLRACLAESELACSGWRKLFAMMKRSDKLCC
;
A
#
# COMPACT_ATOMS: atom_id res chain seq x y z
N MET A 1 -22.23 -2.78 -11.72
CA MET A 1 -22.15 -2.29 -10.33
C MET A 1 -20.83 -1.55 -10.20
N THR A 2 -20.86 -0.21 -10.20
CA THR A 2 -19.68 0.63 -10.01
C THR A 2 -19.28 0.54 -8.55
N THR A 3 -18.24 -0.23 -8.26
CA THR A 3 -17.55 -0.21 -6.96
C THR A 3 -17.09 1.22 -6.75
N GLN A 4 -17.80 2.00 -5.93
CA GLN A 4 -17.29 3.29 -5.48
C GLN A 4 -16.07 2.96 -4.63
N ILE A 5 -14.89 3.11 -5.22
CA ILE A 5 -13.63 3.05 -4.49
C ILE A 5 -13.73 4.18 -3.47
N ARG A 6 -13.82 3.85 -2.19
CA ARG A 6 -13.73 4.87 -1.15
C ARG A 6 -12.40 5.58 -1.33
N ASP A 7 -12.40 6.91 -1.30
CA ASP A 7 -11.16 7.68 -1.27
C ASP A 7 -10.37 7.31 -0.01
N TYR A 8 -9.45 6.36 -0.18
CA TYR A 8 -8.56 5.86 0.87
C TYR A 8 -7.29 6.71 0.98
N LEU A 9 -7.07 7.65 0.05
CA LEU A 9 -5.97 8.62 0.05
C LEU A 9 -5.88 9.46 1.34
N PRO A 10 -6.97 10.04 1.89
CA PRO A 10 -6.88 10.73 3.18
C PRO A 10 -6.44 9.79 4.31
N LEU A 11 -6.93 8.55 4.32
CA LEU A 11 -6.54 7.54 5.32
C LEU A 11 -5.07 7.13 5.18
N LEU A 12 -4.57 7.06 3.95
CA LEU A 12 -3.17 6.79 3.64
C LEU A 12 -2.26 7.93 4.12
N ARG A 13 -2.66 9.19 3.92
CA ARG A 13 -1.93 10.36 4.44
C ARG A 13 -1.85 10.36 5.96
N GLU A 14 -2.94 10.05 6.65
CA GLU A 14 -2.90 9.91 8.11
C GLU A 14 -1.95 8.80 8.55
N ALA A 15 -1.95 7.66 7.86
CA ALA A 15 -1.05 6.56 8.16
C ALA A 15 0.43 6.94 7.94
N ILE A 16 0.72 7.72 6.88
CA ILE A 16 2.05 8.27 6.59
C ILE A 16 2.52 9.21 7.72
N ILE A 17 1.64 10.12 8.18
CA ILE A 17 1.95 11.05 9.29
C ILE A 17 2.24 10.27 10.58
N GLU A 18 1.40 9.28 10.93
CA GLU A 18 1.61 8.44 12.11
C GLU A 18 2.91 7.63 12.03
N ALA A 19 3.22 7.08 10.86
CA ALA A 19 4.45 6.33 10.64
C ALA A 19 5.70 7.22 10.72
N ARG A 20 5.63 8.44 10.18
CA ARG A 20 6.71 9.44 10.28
C ARG A 20 6.93 9.85 11.74
N ALA A 21 5.85 10.04 12.50
CA ALA A 21 5.91 10.32 13.94
C ALA A 21 6.51 9.14 14.75
N ALA A 22 6.38 7.91 14.26
CA ALA A 22 6.99 6.72 14.86
C ALA A 22 8.49 6.55 14.52
N GLY A 23 9.10 7.48 13.77
CA GLY A 23 10.52 7.46 13.44
C GLY A 23 10.89 6.63 12.20
N LEU A 24 9.91 6.23 11.39
CA LEU A 24 10.12 5.41 10.17
C LEU A 24 10.34 6.27 8.91
N GLY A 25 11.08 7.37 9.05
CA GLY A 25 11.14 8.43 8.04
C GLY A 25 11.52 7.95 6.63
N ALA A 26 12.58 7.13 6.52
CA ALA A 26 13.09 6.68 5.23
C ALA A 26 12.09 5.77 4.49
N GLU A 27 11.51 4.79 5.19
CA GLU A 27 10.54 3.87 4.61
C GLU A 27 9.20 4.56 4.31
N VAL A 28 8.88 5.62 5.06
CA VAL A 28 7.72 6.47 4.79
C VAL A 28 7.95 7.35 3.56
N ASP A 29 9.15 7.89 3.37
CA ASP A 29 9.49 8.67 2.18
C ASP A 29 9.39 7.80 0.91
N ASP A 30 9.87 6.55 0.95
CA ASP A 30 9.71 5.58 -0.16
C ASP A 30 8.22 5.27 -0.45
N LEU A 31 7.41 5.10 0.61
CA LEU A 31 5.97 4.86 0.49
C LEU A 31 5.25 6.08 -0.11
N GLU A 32 5.59 7.28 0.36
CA GLU A 32 5.01 8.55 -0.12
C GLU A 32 5.38 8.81 -1.57
N GLN A 33 6.66 8.62 -1.94
CA GLN A 33 7.12 8.80 -3.31
C GLN A 33 6.43 7.83 -4.27
N THR A 34 6.21 6.58 -3.86
CA THR A 34 5.49 5.60 -4.68
C THR A 34 4.01 5.92 -4.77
N CYS A 35 3.33 6.21 -3.64
CA CYS A 35 1.89 6.45 -3.60
C CYS A 35 1.45 7.83 -4.14
N PHE A 36 2.36 8.78 -4.33
CA PHE A 36 2.07 10.07 -4.95
C PHE A 36 2.82 10.28 -6.27
N SER A 37 3.34 9.20 -6.85
CA SER A 37 3.88 9.22 -8.20
C SER A 37 2.78 9.53 -9.23
N ALA A 38 3.19 10.06 -10.38
CA ALA A 38 2.29 10.30 -11.50
C ALA A 38 2.00 8.98 -12.22
N PHE A 39 0.76 8.49 -12.10
CA PHE A 39 0.31 7.28 -12.78
C PHE A 39 -0.46 7.61 -14.05
N THR A 40 -0.21 6.83 -15.10
CA THR A 40 -0.89 7.01 -16.39
C THR A 40 -2.29 6.39 -16.41
N THR A 41 -2.54 5.39 -15.55
CA THR A 41 -3.85 4.72 -15.44
C THR A 41 -4.23 4.46 -13.98
N SER A 42 -5.53 4.41 -13.70
CA SER A 42 -6.04 4.08 -12.35
C SER A 42 -5.71 2.66 -11.92
N SER A 43 -5.57 1.71 -12.86
CA SER A 43 -5.16 0.33 -12.56
C SER A 43 -3.70 0.25 -12.12
N GLU A 44 -2.82 1.01 -12.78
CA GLU A 44 -1.40 1.12 -12.44
C GLU A 44 -1.23 1.79 -11.06
N MET A 45 -1.94 2.90 -10.81
CA MET A 45 -1.97 3.55 -9.49
C MET A 45 -2.35 2.57 -8.38
N LEU A 46 -3.46 1.85 -8.53
CA LEU A 46 -3.93 0.91 -7.51
C LEU A 46 -2.96 -0.24 -7.27
N GLN A 47 -2.27 -0.70 -8.32
CA GLN A 47 -1.26 -1.73 -8.24
C GLN A 47 -0.03 -1.26 -7.45
N GLU A 48 0.53 -0.11 -7.82
CA GLU A 48 1.72 0.45 -7.19
C GLU A 48 1.45 0.82 -5.73
N HIS A 49 0.27 1.38 -5.43
CA HIS A 49 -0.17 1.62 -4.05
C HIS A 49 -0.25 0.32 -3.23
N GLY A 50 -0.86 -0.73 -3.80
CA GLY A 50 -1.00 -2.02 -3.13
C GLY A 50 0.35 -2.68 -2.85
N LEU A 51 1.32 -2.55 -3.76
CA LEU A 51 2.68 -3.05 -3.58
C LEU A 51 3.44 -2.25 -2.53
N ALA A 52 3.44 -0.93 -2.63
CA ALA A 52 4.13 -0.05 -1.69
C ALA A 52 3.65 -0.25 -0.25
N ILE A 53 2.32 -0.32 -0.03
CA ILE A 53 1.74 -0.57 1.30
C ILE A 53 2.18 -1.93 1.85
N ARG A 54 2.30 -2.98 1.02
CA ARG A 54 2.79 -4.30 1.48
C ARG A 54 4.27 -4.29 1.79
N CYS A 55 5.09 -3.71 0.92
CA CYS A 55 6.52 -3.58 1.14
C CYS A 55 6.78 -2.82 2.44
N PHE A 56 6.08 -1.70 2.64
CA PHE A 56 6.12 -0.95 3.88
C PHE A 56 5.72 -1.79 5.09
N LEU A 57 4.57 -2.48 5.05
CA LEU A 57 4.14 -3.38 6.14
C LEU A 57 5.10 -4.54 6.40
N LYS A 58 5.82 -5.04 5.39
CA LYS A 58 6.81 -6.13 5.52
C LYS A 58 8.09 -5.60 6.18
N SER A 59 8.56 -4.43 5.77
CA SER A 59 9.80 -3.82 6.27
C SER A 59 9.63 -3.21 7.66
N THR A 60 8.54 -2.45 7.90
CA THR A 60 8.34 -1.67 9.14
C THR A 60 7.30 -2.29 10.08
N GLY A 61 6.73 -3.44 9.71
CA GLY A 61 5.65 -4.09 10.44
C GLY A 61 5.93 -4.47 11.89
N ARG A 62 7.18 -4.49 12.36
CA ARG A 62 7.48 -4.67 13.79
C ARG A 62 7.49 -3.36 14.58
N ALA A 63 7.95 -2.28 13.96
CA ALA A 63 8.08 -0.95 14.57
C ALA A 63 6.81 -0.09 14.45
N LEU A 64 5.90 -0.45 13.53
CA LEU A 64 4.68 0.32 13.31
C LEU A 64 3.66 0.22 14.47
N PRO A 65 3.02 1.34 14.84
CA PRO A 65 1.87 1.36 15.75
C PRO A 65 0.71 0.51 15.24
N LEU A 66 -0.08 -0.06 16.15
CA LEU A 66 -1.24 -0.88 15.80
C LEU A 66 -2.32 -0.09 15.05
N SER A 67 -2.50 1.19 15.38
CA SER A 67 -3.43 2.10 14.68
C SER A 67 -3.04 2.28 13.21
N THR A 68 -1.78 2.59 12.95
CA THR A 68 -1.22 2.76 11.61
C THR A 68 -1.32 1.47 10.80
N LYS A 69 -1.02 0.32 11.40
CA LYS A 69 -1.22 -1.01 10.75
C LYS A 69 -2.65 -1.25 10.33
N LYS A 70 -3.64 -0.90 11.18
CA LYS A 70 -5.06 -1.06 10.85
C LYS A 70 -5.45 -0.18 9.66
N LYS A 71 -5.01 1.08 9.65
CA LYS A 71 -5.26 2.02 8.53
C LYS A 71 -4.65 1.52 7.22
N LEU A 72 -3.38 1.09 7.24
CA LEU A 72 -2.70 0.55 6.05
C LEU A 72 -3.35 -0.74 5.54
N ARG A 73 -3.78 -1.63 6.43
CA ARG A 73 -4.52 -2.84 6.04
C ARG A 73 -5.89 -2.52 5.43
N ALA A 74 -6.56 -1.48 5.91
CA ALA A 74 -7.81 -1.02 5.31
C ALA A 74 -7.57 -0.47 3.89
N CYS A 75 -6.54 0.38 3.69
CA CYS A 75 -6.15 0.86 2.36
C CYS A 75 -5.78 -0.30 1.42
N LEU A 76 -5.10 -1.33 1.93
CA LEU A 76 -4.77 -2.53 1.16
C LEU A 76 -6.04 -3.28 0.73
N ALA A 77 -7.01 -3.46 1.63
CA ALA A 77 -8.24 -4.15 1.32
C ALA A 77 -9.07 -3.40 0.26
N GLU A 78 -9.15 -2.06 0.36
CA GLU A 78 -9.84 -1.21 -0.63
C GLU A 78 -9.17 -1.28 -2.02
N SER A 79 -7.84 -1.23 -2.08
CA SER A 79 -7.10 -1.37 -3.35
C SER A 79 -7.25 -2.78 -3.95
N GLU A 80 -7.29 -3.84 -3.14
CA GLU A 80 -7.59 -5.21 -3.60
C GLU A 80 -9.03 -5.40 -4.08
N LEU A 81 -10.01 -4.76 -3.41
CA LEU A 81 -11.42 -4.78 -3.80
C LEU A 81 -11.65 -4.08 -5.14
N ALA A 82 -10.98 -2.94 -5.34
CA ALA A 82 -10.98 -2.23 -6.63
C ALA A 82 -10.39 -3.10 -7.76
N CYS A 83 -9.47 -4.00 -7.45
CA CYS A 83 -8.73 -4.82 -8.40
C CYS A 83 -9.07 -6.33 -8.30
N SER A 84 -10.36 -6.65 -8.12
CA SER A 84 -10.88 -8.01 -7.86
C SER A 84 -10.47 -9.14 -8.85
N GLY A 85 -9.89 -8.80 -10.02
CA GLY A 85 -9.33 -9.78 -10.97
C GLY A 85 -7.92 -10.31 -10.62
N TRP A 86 -7.18 -9.67 -9.72
CA TRP A 86 -5.73 -9.88 -9.60
C TRP A 86 -5.30 -10.89 -8.54
N ARG A 87 -6.21 -11.37 -7.67
CA ARG A 87 -5.90 -12.43 -6.68
C ARG A 87 -5.24 -13.67 -7.30
N LYS A 88 -5.59 -14.01 -8.55
CA LYS A 88 -4.99 -15.13 -9.30
C LYS A 88 -3.61 -14.79 -9.89
N LEU A 89 -3.43 -13.59 -10.44
CA LEU A 89 -2.14 -13.13 -10.99
C LEU A 89 -1.08 -12.98 -9.89
N PHE A 90 -1.46 -12.50 -8.71
CA PHE A 90 -0.55 -12.37 -7.58
C PHE A 90 -0.16 -13.70 -6.92
N ALA A 91 -1.05 -14.70 -6.90
CA ALA A 91 -0.66 -16.06 -6.52
C ALA A 91 0.42 -16.62 -7.47
N MET A 92 0.44 -16.15 -8.72
CA MET A 92 1.43 -16.51 -9.74
C MET A 92 2.74 -15.71 -9.58
N MET A 93 2.67 -14.40 -9.30
CA MET A 93 3.86 -13.55 -9.06
C MET A 93 4.58 -13.82 -7.74
N LYS A 94 3.94 -14.48 -6.76
CA LYS A 94 4.58 -14.89 -5.49
C LYS A 94 5.77 -15.86 -5.68
N ARG A 95 6.00 -16.39 -6.89
CA ARG A 95 7.23 -17.11 -7.26
C ARG A 95 8.45 -16.20 -7.50
N SER A 96 8.26 -14.89 -7.67
CA SER A 96 9.34 -13.94 -8.00
C SER A 96 9.83 -13.11 -6.81
N ASP A 97 9.29 -13.28 -5.59
CA ASP A 97 9.75 -12.61 -4.34
C ASP A 97 11.16 -13.05 -3.88
N LYS A 98 11.95 -13.68 -4.77
CA LYS A 98 13.37 -13.97 -4.58
C LYS A 98 14.30 -12.82 -5.00
N LEU A 99 13.76 -11.62 -5.26
CA LEU A 99 14.50 -10.47 -5.78
C LEU A 99 14.41 -9.21 -4.90
N CYS A 100 14.10 -9.36 -3.61
CA CYS A 100 14.50 -8.38 -2.59
C CYS A 100 15.68 -8.94 -1.79
N CYS A 101 16.83 -9.00 -2.44
CA CYS A 101 18.17 -9.15 -1.86
C CYS A 101 19.11 -8.24 -2.65
#